data_AF-A0AAW1DTF2-F1
#
_entry.id   AF-A0AAW1DTF2-F1
#
_cell.length_a   1.000
_cell.length_b   1.000
_cell.length_c   1.000
_cell.angle_alpha   90.00
_cell.angle_beta   90.00
_cell.angle_gamma   90.00
#
_symmetry.space_group_name_H-M   'P 1'
#
loop_
_entity.id
_entity.type
_entity.pdbx_description
1 polymer ?
#
loop_
_entity_poly.entity_id
_entity_poly.type
_entity_poly.pdbx_seq_one_letter_code
_entity_poly.pdbx_strand_id
1 'polypeptide(L)'
;MSTSALCLVCVSLLFGTSLSCLQCFIDISVRNRLCWGHVLTEHNVRYVDGCFKKLDRLFDRNERVIEAGRVGRGYNKQLKEIMEAEILPMAKEFNQKRNKDTLYEERLQTAADNFIAAASKLPRVSGCFPPCGFQSAGAVYNCIICRYDSCEFPLDCPFEEINVTENSRSQIWCEVPFPLPGDIEVIWSVAERVKTQLVDHFKEVTAGVDRLYSIPSTSLQHQGTYKCEIYSGQRSIVRLYYYLTVTPQVVEGHAELQDIFDLSLLSKGPILPEPVGSPPSLLPSPLLLTTCLTSLLLLLFLSLGALYWLTMPE
;
A
#
# COMPACT_ATOMS: atom_id res chain seq x y z
N MET A 1 13.69 -12.92 -46.51
CA MET A 1 13.80 -14.12 -45.64
C MET A 1 13.85 -13.80 -44.14
N SER A 2 13.44 -12.61 -43.67
CA SER A 2 13.58 -12.22 -42.24
C SER A 2 12.24 -12.06 -41.49
N THR A 3 11.11 -12.14 -42.17
CA THR A 3 9.77 -11.99 -41.59
C THR A 3 9.22 -13.30 -41.02
N SER A 4 9.63 -14.45 -41.59
CA SER A 4 9.15 -15.77 -41.16
C SER A 4 9.71 -16.20 -39.79
N ALA A 5 10.93 -15.78 -39.46
CA ALA A 5 11.57 -16.11 -38.19
C ALA A 5 10.97 -15.33 -37.00
N LEU A 6 10.66 -14.04 -37.19
CA LEU A 6 9.99 -13.24 -36.15
C LEU A 6 8.57 -13.75 -35.84
N CYS A 7 7.84 -14.20 -36.88
CA CYS A 7 6.49 -14.73 -36.71
C CYS A 7 6.49 -16.06 -35.92
N LEU A 8 7.48 -16.94 -36.17
CA LEU A 8 7.66 -18.19 -35.42
C LEU A 8 8.03 -17.95 -33.94
N VAL A 9 8.82 -16.92 -33.63
CA VAL A 9 9.17 -16.57 -32.24
C VAL A 9 7.96 -15.99 -31.50
N CYS A 10 7.14 -15.14 -32.15
CA CYS A 10 5.91 -14.61 -31.55
C CYS A 10 4.86 -15.71 -31.30
N VAL A 11 4.73 -16.69 -32.20
CA VAL A 11 3.80 -17.82 -32.03
C VAL A 11 4.26 -18.72 -30.86
N SER A 12 5.57 -18.90 -30.67
CA SER A 12 6.14 -19.69 -29.56
C SER A 12 5.94 -19.05 -28.18
N LEU A 13 5.84 -17.72 -28.11
CA LEU A 13 5.59 -16.96 -26.88
C LEU A 13 4.10 -16.86 -26.51
N LEU A 14 3.20 -17.06 -27.47
CA LEU A 14 1.74 -17.10 -27.24
C LEU A 14 1.24 -18.48 -26.81
N PHE A 15 2.02 -19.53 -27.06
CA PHE A 15 1.84 -20.83 -26.43
C PHE A 15 2.61 -20.85 -25.11
N GLY A 16 2.15 -20.06 -24.13
CA GLY A 16 2.32 -20.50 -22.75
C GLY A 16 1.70 -21.89 -22.71
N THR A 17 2.50 -22.94 -22.65
CA THR A 17 2.00 -24.30 -22.49
C THR A 17 1.22 -24.27 -21.21
N SER A 18 -0.11 -24.20 -21.30
CA SER A 18 -0.99 -24.40 -20.16
C SER A 18 -0.67 -25.82 -19.71
N LEU A 19 0.20 -25.89 -18.70
CA LEU A 19 0.53 -27.15 -18.07
C LEU A 19 -0.72 -27.56 -17.31
N SER A 20 -0.91 -28.85 -17.24
CA SER A 20 -2.08 -29.41 -16.62
C SER A 20 -1.74 -29.73 -15.15
N CYS A 21 -2.70 -29.70 -14.21
CA CYS A 21 -2.38 -29.95 -12.80
C CYS A 21 -1.73 -31.32 -12.59
N LEU A 22 -2.14 -32.31 -13.38
CA LEU A 22 -1.45 -33.60 -13.42
C LEU A 22 -0.03 -33.48 -13.96
N GLN A 23 0.20 -32.65 -14.98
CA GLN A 23 1.52 -32.43 -15.59
C GLN A 23 2.54 -31.77 -14.67
N CYS A 24 2.11 -30.96 -13.69
CA CYS A 24 3.01 -30.37 -12.71
C CYS A 24 3.64 -31.39 -11.76
N PHE A 25 2.95 -32.53 -11.56
CA PHE A 25 3.33 -33.50 -10.55
C PHE A 25 3.81 -34.82 -11.15
N ILE A 26 3.24 -35.25 -12.28
CA ILE A 26 3.47 -36.55 -12.88
C ILE A 26 4.18 -36.41 -14.23
N ASP A 27 5.31 -37.09 -14.40
CA ASP A 27 6.07 -37.08 -15.66
C ASP A 27 5.31 -37.69 -16.85
N ILE A 28 5.63 -37.20 -18.04
CA ILE A 28 5.07 -37.71 -19.32
C ILE A 28 5.26 -39.22 -19.48
N SER A 29 6.40 -39.77 -19.04
CA SER A 29 6.71 -41.20 -19.12
C SER A 29 5.76 -42.05 -18.27
N VAL A 30 5.36 -41.55 -17.10
CA VAL A 30 4.39 -42.21 -16.22
C VAL A 30 2.99 -42.14 -16.84
N ARG A 31 2.57 -40.98 -17.34
CA ARG A 31 1.25 -40.83 -17.99
C ARG A 31 1.12 -41.73 -19.23
N ASN A 32 2.19 -41.86 -20.03
CA ASN A 32 2.22 -42.78 -21.16
C ASN A 32 2.04 -44.24 -20.73
N ARG A 33 2.75 -44.66 -19.67
CA ARG A 33 2.62 -46.02 -19.11
C ARG A 33 1.22 -46.28 -18.55
N LEU A 34 0.63 -45.28 -17.91
CA LEU A 34 -0.74 -45.33 -17.43
C LEU A 34 -1.72 -45.54 -18.58
N CYS A 35 -1.62 -44.76 -19.65
CA CYS A 35 -2.55 -44.83 -20.78
C CYS A 35 -2.31 -46.01 -21.74
N TRP A 36 -1.14 -46.66 -21.69
CA TRP A 36 -0.80 -47.78 -22.58
C TRP A 36 -1.74 -48.99 -22.43
N GLY A 37 -2.24 -49.24 -21.22
CA GLY A 37 -3.13 -50.35 -20.93
C GLY A 37 -4.60 -50.09 -21.31
N HIS A 38 -4.95 -48.91 -21.83
CA HIS A 38 -6.34 -48.50 -22.04
C HIS A 38 -6.94 -49.11 -23.30
N VAL A 39 -8.04 -49.84 -23.14
CA VAL A 39 -8.71 -50.57 -24.22
C VAL A 39 -10.20 -50.24 -24.25
N LEU A 40 -10.72 -49.95 -25.45
CA LEU A 40 -12.15 -49.77 -25.70
C LEU A 40 -12.89 -51.09 -25.56
N THR A 41 -13.90 -51.12 -24.69
CA THR A 41 -14.65 -52.33 -24.32
C THR A 41 -15.30 -53.02 -25.53
N GLU A 42 -15.84 -52.25 -26.47
CA GLU A 42 -16.60 -52.77 -27.62
C GLU A 42 -15.72 -53.37 -28.71
N HIS A 43 -14.52 -52.82 -28.91
CA HIS A 43 -13.67 -53.13 -30.06
C HIS A 43 -12.38 -53.86 -29.69
N ASN A 44 -12.05 -53.95 -28.39
CA ASN A 44 -10.79 -54.51 -27.86
C ASN A 44 -9.54 -53.87 -28.48
N VAL A 45 -9.67 -52.60 -28.93
CA VAL A 45 -8.59 -51.80 -29.50
C VAL A 45 -8.02 -50.88 -28.44
N ARG A 46 -6.70 -50.70 -28.43
CA ARG A 46 -6.04 -49.72 -27.55
C ARG A 46 -6.47 -48.30 -27.91
N TYR A 47 -6.85 -47.52 -26.92
CA TYR A 47 -7.36 -46.17 -27.11
C TYR A 47 -6.65 -45.15 -26.23
N VAL A 48 -5.34 -45.01 -26.45
CA VAL A 48 -4.45 -44.15 -25.66
C VAL A 48 -4.96 -42.69 -25.61
N ASP A 49 -5.41 -42.15 -26.74
CA ASP A 49 -5.97 -40.79 -26.83
C ASP A 49 -7.19 -40.59 -25.89
N GLY A 50 -8.08 -41.59 -25.82
CA GLY A 50 -9.21 -41.56 -24.90
C GLY A 50 -8.79 -41.48 -23.44
N CYS A 51 -7.71 -42.17 -23.06
CA CYS A 51 -7.18 -42.08 -21.71
C CYS A 51 -6.65 -40.67 -21.41
N PHE A 52 -5.89 -40.05 -22.33
CA PHE A 52 -5.42 -38.69 -22.14
C PHE A 52 -6.55 -37.67 -22.05
N LYS A 53 -7.63 -37.83 -22.84
CA LYS A 53 -8.85 -37.02 -22.71
C LYS A 53 -9.50 -37.16 -21.34
N LYS A 54 -9.49 -38.37 -20.75
CA LYS A 54 -9.99 -38.61 -19.39
C LYS A 54 -9.09 -37.97 -18.33
N LEU A 55 -7.77 -38.09 -18.46
CA LEU A 55 -6.82 -37.41 -17.58
C LEU A 55 -7.04 -35.89 -17.59
N ASP A 56 -7.16 -35.29 -18.78
CA ASP A 56 -7.44 -33.86 -18.97
C ASP A 56 -8.76 -33.46 -18.29
N ARG A 57 -9.85 -34.22 -18.53
CA ARG A 57 -11.15 -33.94 -17.90
C ARG A 57 -11.09 -34.00 -16.36
N LEU A 58 -10.44 -35.03 -15.82
CA LEU A 58 -10.52 -35.37 -14.40
C LEU A 58 -9.56 -34.59 -13.52
N PHE A 59 -8.38 -34.23 -14.04
CA PHE A 59 -7.34 -33.56 -13.26
C PHE A 59 -7.09 -32.12 -13.69
N ASP A 60 -7.33 -31.79 -14.97
CA ASP A 60 -6.82 -30.56 -15.54
C ASP A 60 -7.91 -29.53 -15.83
N ARG A 61 -9.13 -29.98 -16.14
CA ARG A 61 -10.34 -29.15 -16.26
C ARG A 61 -11.27 -29.27 -15.07
N ASN A 62 -10.91 -30.08 -14.09
CA ASN A 62 -11.71 -30.26 -12.89
C ASN A 62 -11.39 -29.16 -11.88
N GLU A 63 -12.29 -28.18 -11.76
CA GLU A 63 -12.15 -27.06 -10.83
C GLU A 63 -11.88 -27.51 -9.39
N ARG A 64 -12.44 -28.66 -8.96
CA ARG A 64 -12.20 -29.17 -7.61
C ARG A 64 -10.75 -29.63 -7.42
N VAL A 65 -10.12 -30.22 -8.43
CA VAL A 65 -8.70 -30.60 -8.39
C VAL A 65 -7.81 -29.36 -8.40
N ILE A 66 -8.14 -28.40 -9.27
CA ILE A 66 -7.40 -27.14 -9.40
C ILE A 66 -7.43 -26.39 -8.05
N GLU A 67 -8.61 -26.22 -7.47
CA GLU A 67 -8.80 -25.53 -6.19
C GLU A 67 -8.15 -26.30 -5.03
N ALA A 68 -8.27 -27.63 -5.03
CA ALA A 68 -7.58 -28.46 -4.05
C ALA A 68 -6.06 -28.25 -4.11
N GLY A 69 -5.50 -28.03 -5.30
CA GLY A 69 -4.08 -27.70 -5.54
C GLY A 69 -3.65 -26.29 -5.17
N ARG A 70 -4.56 -25.36 -4.83
CA ARG A 70 -4.24 -23.96 -4.46
C ARG A 70 -3.73 -23.85 -3.02
N VAL A 71 -2.47 -24.19 -2.78
CA VAL A 71 -1.85 -24.22 -1.44
C VAL A 71 -0.83 -23.09 -1.26
N GLY A 72 -0.49 -22.78 0.01
CA GLY A 72 0.56 -21.82 0.33
C GLY A 72 1.96 -22.25 -0.11
N ARG A 73 2.91 -21.31 0.02
CA ARG A 73 4.34 -21.56 -0.26
C ARG A 73 4.88 -22.73 0.58
N GLY A 74 5.65 -23.62 -0.06
CA GLY A 74 6.29 -24.79 0.58
C GLY A 74 5.50 -26.10 0.46
N TYR A 75 4.21 -26.05 0.13
CA TYR A 75 3.35 -27.24 0.06
C TYR A 75 3.28 -27.91 -1.32
N ASN A 76 3.91 -27.35 -2.35
CA ASN A 76 3.93 -27.93 -3.70
C ASN A 76 4.59 -29.32 -3.75
N LYS A 77 5.60 -29.57 -2.91
CA LYS A 77 6.22 -30.90 -2.80
C LYS A 77 5.25 -31.94 -2.23
N GLN A 78 4.47 -31.57 -1.20
CA GLN A 78 3.47 -32.46 -0.63
C GLN A 78 2.32 -32.73 -1.61
N LEU A 79 1.90 -31.73 -2.40
CA LEU A 79 0.94 -31.96 -3.49
C LEU A 79 1.45 -32.98 -4.51
N LYS A 80 2.74 -32.88 -4.88
CA LYS A 80 3.37 -33.86 -5.76
C LYS A 80 3.33 -35.27 -5.16
N GLU A 81 3.71 -35.42 -3.90
CA GLU A 81 3.70 -36.70 -3.19
C GLU A 81 2.29 -37.32 -3.13
N ILE A 82 1.27 -36.49 -2.85
CA ILE A 82 -0.14 -36.93 -2.85
C ILE A 82 -0.55 -37.44 -4.24
N MET A 83 -0.26 -36.68 -5.31
CA MET A 83 -0.63 -37.09 -6.67
C MET A 83 0.12 -38.36 -7.11
N GLU A 84 1.41 -38.46 -6.78
CA GLU A 84 2.24 -39.63 -7.10
C GLU A 84 1.73 -40.89 -6.40
N ALA A 85 1.26 -40.78 -5.16
CA ALA A 85 0.70 -41.91 -4.41
C ALA A 85 -0.53 -42.52 -5.11
N GLU A 86 -1.36 -41.70 -5.76
CA GLU A 86 -2.54 -42.17 -6.49
C GLU A 86 -2.18 -42.71 -7.89
N ILE A 87 -1.26 -42.06 -8.60
CA ILE A 87 -1.01 -42.34 -10.02
C ILE A 87 0.05 -43.41 -10.26
N LEU A 88 1.15 -43.44 -9.49
CA LEU A 88 2.27 -44.35 -9.75
C LEU A 88 1.90 -45.84 -9.60
N PRO A 89 1.16 -46.27 -8.55
CA PRO A 89 0.75 -47.67 -8.42
C PRO A 89 -0.14 -48.10 -9.59
N MET A 90 -1.08 -47.23 -9.99
CA MET A 90 -1.98 -47.47 -11.12
C MET A 90 -1.21 -47.58 -12.43
N ALA A 91 -0.26 -46.68 -12.70
CA ALA A 91 0.57 -46.71 -13.89
C ALA A 91 1.43 -47.99 -13.98
N LYS A 92 1.94 -48.49 -12.85
CA LYS A 92 2.69 -49.76 -12.79
C LYS A 92 1.81 -50.94 -13.17
N GLU A 93 0.61 -51.02 -12.59
CA GLU A 93 -0.34 -52.09 -12.84
C GLU A 93 -0.86 -52.09 -14.29
N PHE A 94 -1.27 -50.91 -14.76
CA PHE A 94 -1.91 -50.74 -16.06
C PHE A 94 -0.96 -50.92 -17.24
N ASN A 95 0.32 -50.59 -17.07
CA ASN A 95 1.32 -50.81 -18.10
C ASN A 95 1.47 -52.30 -18.48
N GLN A 96 1.12 -53.22 -17.57
CA GLN A 96 1.30 -54.66 -17.75
C GLN A 96 0.00 -55.39 -18.17
N LYS A 97 -1.14 -54.69 -18.20
CA LYS A 97 -2.47 -55.30 -18.40
C LYS A 97 -3.30 -54.51 -19.40
N ARG A 98 -4.21 -55.20 -20.09
CA ARG A 98 -5.27 -54.55 -20.88
C ARG A 98 -6.47 -54.35 -19.96
N ASN A 99 -6.86 -53.10 -19.72
CA ASN A 99 -8.03 -52.80 -18.90
C ASN A 99 -9.10 -52.09 -19.72
N LYS A 100 -10.35 -52.46 -19.45
CA LYS A 100 -11.54 -51.87 -20.07
C LYS A 100 -11.68 -50.41 -19.65
N ASP A 101 -12.28 -49.60 -20.52
CA ASP A 101 -12.47 -48.17 -20.30
C ASP A 101 -13.23 -47.84 -18.99
N THR A 102 -14.21 -48.65 -18.61
CA THR A 102 -14.97 -48.46 -17.36
C THR A 102 -14.07 -48.52 -16.11
N LEU A 103 -13.08 -49.41 -16.10
CA LEU A 103 -12.13 -49.52 -14.98
C LEU A 103 -11.19 -48.32 -14.93
N TYR A 104 -10.79 -47.79 -16.09
CA TYR A 104 -9.97 -46.58 -16.17
C TYR A 104 -10.72 -45.38 -15.58
N GLU A 105 -11.96 -45.16 -16.01
CA GLU A 105 -12.75 -44.03 -15.54
C GLU A 105 -12.98 -44.08 -14.03
N GLU A 106 -13.40 -45.24 -13.49
CA GLU A 106 -13.63 -45.43 -12.06
C GLU A 106 -12.36 -45.16 -11.23
N ARG A 107 -11.21 -45.72 -11.63
CA ARG A 107 -9.97 -45.59 -10.86
C ARG A 107 -9.36 -44.19 -10.96
N LEU A 108 -9.43 -43.56 -12.14
CA LEU A 108 -8.96 -42.19 -12.31
C LEU A 108 -9.84 -41.19 -11.55
N GLN A 109 -11.16 -41.42 -11.52
CA GLN A 109 -12.08 -40.63 -10.73
C GLN A 109 -11.76 -40.76 -9.23
N THR A 110 -11.56 -41.99 -8.76
CA THR A 110 -11.17 -42.26 -7.36
C THR A 110 -9.84 -41.58 -7.01
N ALA A 111 -8.84 -41.66 -7.90
CA ALA A 111 -7.56 -40.97 -7.71
C ALA A 111 -7.73 -39.45 -7.62
N ALA A 112 -8.58 -38.84 -8.46
CA ALA A 112 -8.88 -37.42 -8.40
C ALA A 112 -9.58 -37.04 -7.08
N ASP A 113 -10.57 -37.83 -6.64
CA ASP A 113 -11.29 -37.59 -5.39
C ASP A 113 -10.39 -37.75 -4.16
N ASN A 114 -9.49 -38.74 -4.15
CA ASN A 114 -8.49 -38.92 -3.12
C ASN A 114 -7.49 -37.75 -3.07
N PHE A 115 -7.01 -37.30 -4.23
CA PHE A 115 -6.17 -36.11 -4.31
C PHE A 115 -6.88 -34.90 -3.74
N ILE A 116 -8.14 -34.65 -4.11
CA ILE A 116 -8.95 -33.54 -3.57
C ILE A 116 -9.03 -33.66 -2.04
N ALA A 117 -9.38 -34.83 -1.51
CA ALA A 117 -9.55 -35.05 -0.09
C ALA A 117 -8.25 -34.86 0.72
N ALA A 118 -7.11 -35.27 0.17
CA ALA A 118 -5.81 -35.13 0.82
C ALA A 118 -5.26 -33.71 0.69
N ALA A 119 -5.26 -33.13 -0.51
CA ALA A 119 -4.78 -31.78 -0.78
C ALA A 119 -5.60 -30.72 -0.05
N SER A 120 -6.90 -30.95 0.16
CA SER A 120 -7.76 -30.04 0.94
C SER A 120 -7.40 -29.91 2.41
N LYS A 121 -6.58 -30.81 2.94
CA LYS A 121 -6.07 -30.74 4.33
C LYS A 121 -4.80 -29.89 4.43
N LEU A 122 -4.21 -29.48 3.32
CA LEU A 122 -3.02 -28.64 3.30
C LEU A 122 -3.39 -27.17 3.60
N PRO A 123 -2.51 -26.40 4.26
CA PRO A 123 -2.79 -25.01 4.59
C PRO A 123 -3.05 -24.12 3.39
N ARG A 124 -4.12 -23.32 3.50
CA ARG A 124 -4.50 -22.26 2.56
C ARG A 124 -3.91 -20.93 3.03
N VAL A 125 -3.66 -20.05 2.07
CA VAL A 125 -3.28 -18.65 2.32
C VAL A 125 -4.36 -17.75 1.75
N SER A 126 -4.50 -16.54 2.28
CA SER A 126 -5.53 -15.58 1.91
C SER A 126 -5.40 -15.04 0.48
N GLY A 127 -4.32 -15.35 -0.23
CA GLY A 127 -4.05 -14.89 -1.58
C GLY A 127 -3.34 -13.53 -1.61
N CYS A 128 -3.25 -12.96 -2.81
CA CYS A 128 -2.67 -11.65 -3.03
C CYS A 128 -3.74 -10.55 -2.93
N PHE A 129 -3.42 -9.41 -2.32
CA PHE A 129 -4.31 -8.26 -2.17
C PHE A 129 -3.83 -7.08 -3.04
N PRO A 130 -4.35 -6.88 -4.27
CA PRO A 130 -3.98 -5.74 -5.10
C PRO A 130 -4.43 -4.40 -4.46
N PRO A 131 -3.87 -3.24 -4.88
CA PRO A 131 -3.04 -3.03 -6.07
C PRO A 131 -1.53 -2.95 -5.81
N CYS A 132 -1.08 -2.97 -4.56
CA CYS A 132 0.29 -2.62 -4.19
C CYS A 132 0.83 -3.52 -3.06
N GLY A 133 2.14 -3.44 -2.85
CA GLY A 133 2.85 -4.12 -1.77
C GLY A 133 3.41 -5.50 -2.16
N PHE A 134 4.52 -5.84 -1.52
CA PHE A 134 5.22 -7.10 -1.66
C PHE A 134 4.69 -8.14 -0.66
N GLN A 135 3.94 -9.14 -1.14
CA GLN A 135 3.15 -10.03 -0.29
C GLN A 135 3.55 -11.50 -0.48
N SER A 136 4.83 -11.83 -0.35
CA SER A 136 5.34 -13.18 -0.65
C SER A 136 4.66 -14.32 0.12
N ALA A 137 4.13 -14.02 1.31
CA ALA A 137 3.38 -14.98 2.13
C ALA A 137 1.99 -15.32 1.55
N GLY A 138 1.40 -14.42 0.74
CA GLY A 138 0.11 -14.63 0.08
C GLY A 138 0.20 -15.48 -1.20
N ALA A 139 1.40 -15.84 -1.64
CA ALA A 139 1.62 -16.57 -2.89
C ALA A 139 0.99 -17.97 -2.85
N VAL A 140 0.08 -18.23 -3.78
CA VAL A 140 -0.65 -19.50 -3.93
C VAL A 140 -0.02 -20.33 -5.05
N TYR A 141 0.13 -21.63 -4.87
CA TYR A 141 0.57 -22.52 -5.94
C TYR A 141 -0.50 -22.65 -7.02
N ASN A 142 -0.11 -22.45 -8.27
CA ASN A 142 -0.97 -22.58 -9.42
C ASN A 142 -0.53 -23.79 -10.25
N CYS A 143 -1.30 -24.89 -10.14
CA CYS A 143 -1.02 -26.13 -10.84
C CYS A 143 -1.39 -26.10 -12.33
N ILE A 144 -1.94 -25.01 -12.86
CA ILE A 144 -2.13 -24.84 -14.32
C ILE A 144 -0.84 -24.31 -14.97
N ILE A 145 0.04 -23.69 -14.20
CA ILE A 145 1.31 -23.12 -14.70
C ILE A 145 2.53 -23.64 -13.95
N CYS A 146 2.33 -24.59 -13.04
CA CYS A 146 3.34 -25.24 -12.20
C CYS A 146 4.24 -24.29 -11.40
N ARG A 147 3.72 -23.14 -10.99
CA ARG A 147 4.46 -22.12 -10.22
C ARG A 147 3.56 -21.40 -9.23
N TYR A 148 4.17 -20.67 -8.31
CA TYR A 148 3.44 -19.79 -7.42
C TYR A 148 2.95 -18.53 -8.15
N ASP A 149 1.72 -18.10 -7.84
CA ASP A 149 1.20 -16.79 -8.21
C ASP A 149 2.14 -15.72 -7.61
N SER A 150 2.50 -14.72 -8.42
CA SER A 150 3.33 -13.60 -7.96
C SER A 150 2.46 -12.59 -7.24
N CYS A 151 2.66 -12.43 -5.92
CA CYS A 151 2.08 -11.34 -5.15
C CYS A 151 3.08 -10.17 -4.99
N GLU A 152 3.88 -9.94 -6.01
CA GLU A 152 4.86 -8.85 -6.06
C GLU A 152 4.25 -7.67 -6.81
N PHE A 153 3.47 -6.85 -6.10
CA PHE A 153 2.91 -5.63 -6.67
C PHE A 153 3.89 -4.45 -6.51
N PRO A 154 3.68 -3.33 -7.23
CA PRO A 154 4.43 -2.11 -6.99
C PRO A 154 4.36 -1.69 -5.52
N LEU A 155 5.46 -1.17 -4.98
CA LEU A 155 5.51 -0.76 -3.57
C LEU A 155 4.59 0.42 -3.29
N ASP A 156 4.46 1.34 -4.24
CA ASP A 156 3.69 2.56 -4.10
C ASP A 156 2.19 2.31 -4.28
N CYS A 157 1.42 2.55 -3.22
CA CYS A 157 -0.03 2.48 -3.23
C CYS A 157 -0.66 3.78 -3.73
N PRO A 158 -1.91 3.74 -4.24
CA PRO A 158 -2.68 4.94 -4.54
C PRO A 158 -2.83 5.87 -3.33
N PHE A 159 -3.03 7.16 -3.60
CA PHE A 159 -3.28 8.14 -2.54
C PHE A 159 -4.61 7.90 -1.84
N GLU A 160 -4.60 8.13 -0.53
CA GLU A 160 -5.79 8.38 0.27
C GLU A 160 -5.88 9.87 0.61
N GLU A 161 -7.06 10.46 0.46
CA GLU A 161 -7.28 11.88 0.79
C GLU A 161 -7.92 11.99 2.17
N ILE A 162 -7.30 12.76 3.05
CA ILE A 162 -7.77 13.00 4.41
C ILE A 162 -8.08 14.49 4.54
N ASN A 163 -9.31 14.82 4.91
CA ASN A 163 -9.74 16.19 5.18
C ASN A 163 -10.01 16.34 6.67
N VAL A 164 -9.34 17.30 7.30
CA VAL A 164 -9.45 17.56 8.74
C VAL A 164 -9.66 19.04 9.01
N THR A 165 -10.39 19.36 10.07
CA THR A 165 -10.54 20.73 10.53
C THR A 165 -9.35 21.17 11.38
N GLU A 166 -9.00 22.44 11.32
CA GLU A 166 -8.00 23.03 12.21
C GLU A 166 -8.38 22.83 13.69
N ASN A 167 -7.35 22.74 14.55
CA ASN A 167 -7.41 22.40 15.98
C ASN A 167 -7.93 21.00 16.33
N SER A 168 -8.25 20.18 15.33
CA SER A 168 -8.63 18.77 15.56
C SER A 168 -7.39 17.87 15.69
N ARG A 169 -7.57 16.73 16.36
CA ARG A 169 -6.56 15.66 16.38
C ARG A 169 -6.62 14.87 15.08
N SER A 170 -5.51 14.79 14.36
CA SER A 170 -5.39 13.91 13.18
C SER A 170 -4.68 12.61 13.55
N GLN A 171 -5.20 11.49 13.04
CA GLN A 171 -4.64 10.14 13.23
C GLN A 171 -4.59 9.45 11.88
N ILE A 172 -3.40 9.04 11.45
CA ILE A 172 -3.15 8.38 10.16
C ILE A 172 -2.59 7.00 10.44
N TRP A 173 -3.24 5.96 9.93
CA TRP A 173 -2.89 4.57 10.18
C TRP A 173 -2.18 3.95 8.97
N CYS A 174 -0.98 3.42 9.18
CA CYS A 174 -0.22 2.67 8.21
C CYS A 174 -0.75 1.22 8.12
N GLU A 175 -1.97 1.08 7.61
CA GLU A 175 -2.69 -0.18 7.52
C GLU A 175 -2.70 -0.81 6.13
N VAL A 176 -2.53 -2.13 6.10
CA VAL A 176 -2.61 -2.94 4.88
C VAL A 176 -3.57 -4.10 5.07
N PRO A 177 -4.25 -4.55 3.99
CA PRO A 177 -5.25 -5.62 4.06
C PRO A 177 -4.64 -7.03 4.07
N PHE A 178 -3.31 -7.16 4.09
CA PHE A 178 -2.60 -8.43 4.04
C PHE A 178 -1.70 -8.61 5.27
N PRO A 179 -1.41 -9.87 5.66
CA PRO A 179 -0.57 -10.14 6.81
C PRO A 179 0.86 -9.62 6.58
N LEU A 180 1.38 -8.92 7.59
CA LEU A 180 2.76 -8.46 7.63
C LEU A 180 3.67 -9.47 8.35
N PRO A 181 4.98 -9.47 8.07
CA PRO A 181 5.98 -10.18 8.88
C PRO A 181 5.97 -9.74 10.36
N GLY A 182 6.59 -10.53 11.23
CA GLY A 182 6.68 -10.20 12.67
C GLY A 182 7.73 -9.15 13.02
N ASP A 183 8.68 -8.91 12.10
CA ASP A 183 9.86 -8.07 12.26
C ASP A 183 9.75 -6.77 11.44
N ILE A 184 8.63 -6.07 11.59
CA ILE A 184 8.40 -4.84 10.82
C ILE A 184 9.08 -3.61 11.42
N GLU A 185 9.46 -2.70 10.54
CA GLU A 185 9.81 -1.31 10.85
C GLU A 185 8.96 -0.40 9.96
N VAL A 186 8.43 0.68 10.52
CA VAL A 186 7.60 1.69 9.87
C VAL A 186 8.35 3.00 9.90
N ILE A 187 8.58 3.57 8.73
CA ILE A 187 9.20 4.88 8.56
C ILE A 187 8.12 5.85 8.08
N TRP A 188 7.87 6.90 8.86
CA TRP A 188 7.01 8.00 8.48
C TRP A 188 7.83 9.13 7.89
N SER A 189 7.33 9.71 6.81
CA SER A 189 7.95 10.85 6.14
C SER A 189 6.89 11.83 5.65
N VAL A 190 7.25 13.10 5.55
CA VAL A 190 6.32 14.16 5.15
C VAL A 190 6.89 14.97 3.98
N ALA A 191 6.02 15.26 3.00
CA ALA A 191 6.22 16.26 1.97
C ALA A 191 5.26 17.43 2.24
N GLU A 192 5.79 18.50 2.81
CA GLU A 192 5.00 19.65 3.26
C GLU A 192 4.32 20.39 2.09
N ARG A 193 3.04 20.71 2.24
CA ARG A 193 2.21 21.55 1.35
C ARG A 193 2.11 21.09 -0.12
N VAL A 194 2.58 19.90 -0.45
CA VAL A 194 2.58 19.37 -1.81
C VAL A 194 1.92 18.00 -1.82
N LYS A 195 1.08 17.76 -2.84
CA LYS A 195 0.57 16.43 -3.17
C LYS A 195 1.57 15.72 -4.09
N THR A 196 2.33 14.76 -3.58
CA THR A 196 3.39 14.08 -4.35
C THR A 196 3.63 12.64 -3.90
N GLN A 197 4.09 11.81 -4.83
CA GLN A 197 4.58 10.44 -4.61
C GLN A 197 6.09 10.33 -4.88
N LEU A 198 6.75 11.44 -5.23
CA LEU A 198 8.19 11.48 -5.49
C LEU A 198 8.94 11.37 -4.16
N VAL A 199 9.64 10.26 -3.96
CA VAL A 199 10.31 9.90 -2.70
C VAL A 199 11.29 10.99 -2.23
N ASP A 200 11.98 11.67 -3.15
CA ASP A 200 12.98 12.70 -2.85
C ASP A 200 12.40 13.95 -2.18
N HIS A 201 11.08 14.15 -2.24
CA HIS A 201 10.41 15.29 -1.62
C HIS A 201 10.07 15.03 -0.14
N PHE A 202 10.26 13.80 0.34
CA PHE A 202 9.87 13.40 1.68
C PHE A 202 11.04 13.51 2.65
N LYS A 203 10.77 14.14 3.79
CA LYS A 203 11.67 14.15 4.94
C LYS A 203 11.16 13.19 6.00
N GLU A 204 12.03 12.31 6.49
CA GLU A 204 11.71 11.39 7.59
C GLU A 204 11.36 12.18 8.86
N VAL A 205 10.32 11.73 9.56
CA VAL A 205 9.85 12.33 10.82
C VAL A 205 9.89 11.35 11.99
N THR A 206 9.57 10.07 11.76
CA THR A 206 9.67 9.02 12.78
C THR A 206 10.02 7.68 12.13
N ALA A 207 10.69 6.81 12.90
CA ALA A 207 10.98 5.43 12.55
C ALA A 207 10.79 4.54 13.78
N GLY A 208 10.26 3.33 13.59
CA GLY A 208 10.04 2.38 14.68
C GLY A 208 9.00 1.33 14.33
N VAL A 209 8.29 0.80 15.33
CA VAL A 209 7.22 -0.21 15.10
C VAL A 209 5.81 0.39 15.08
N ASP A 210 5.68 1.69 15.35
CA ASP A 210 4.38 2.35 15.46
C ASP A 210 3.75 2.60 14.09
N ARG A 211 2.55 2.08 13.91
CA ARG A 211 1.76 2.20 12.69
C ARG A 211 0.81 3.39 12.72
N LEU A 212 0.77 4.15 13.81
CA LEU A 212 -0.05 5.34 13.94
C LEU A 212 0.82 6.59 13.91
N TYR A 213 0.49 7.51 13.01
CA TYR A 213 0.98 8.89 13.07
C TYR A 213 -0.11 9.79 13.64
N SER A 214 0.20 10.52 14.72
CA SER A 214 -0.77 11.37 15.42
C SER A 214 -0.31 12.82 15.46
N ILE A 215 -1.17 13.73 15.03
CA ILE A 215 -1.01 15.18 15.18
C ILE A 215 -2.01 15.63 16.25
N PRO A 216 -1.55 16.02 17.46
CA PRO A 216 -2.45 16.33 18.57
C PRO A 216 -3.39 17.51 18.31
N SER A 217 -2.89 18.55 17.64
CA SER A 217 -3.66 19.72 17.21
C SER A 217 -3.20 20.13 15.82
N THR A 218 -4.08 19.89 14.85
CA THR A 218 -3.78 20.10 13.43
C THR A 218 -3.93 21.57 13.06
N SER A 219 -3.06 22.06 12.19
CA SER A 219 -3.07 23.44 11.71
C SER A 219 -2.64 23.49 10.25
N LEU A 220 -2.84 24.62 9.58
CA LEU A 220 -2.56 24.77 8.14
C LEU A 220 -1.13 24.37 7.71
N GLN A 221 -0.14 24.48 8.60
CA GLN A 221 1.24 24.07 8.31
C GLN A 221 1.41 22.55 8.15
N HIS A 222 0.48 21.76 8.69
CA HIS A 222 0.50 20.31 8.61
C HIS A 222 -0.08 19.78 7.29
N GLN A 223 -0.64 20.64 6.44
CA GLN A 223 -1.10 20.26 5.11
C GLN A 223 0.06 19.73 4.27
N GLY A 224 -0.15 18.62 3.57
CA GLY A 224 0.88 17.98 2.76
C GLY A 224 0.63 16.48 2.56
N THR A 225 1.58 15.79 1.96
CA THR A 225 1.54 14.32 1.86
C THR A 225 2.33 13.68 2.99
N TYR A 226 1.68 12.76 3.69
CA TYR A 226 2.29 11.85 4.65
C TYR A 226 2.52 10.51 3.95
N LYS A 227 3.73 9.98 4.03
CA LYS A 227 4.09 8.65 3.54
C LYS A 227 4.43 7.78 4.73
N CYS A 228 3.87 6.58 4.80
CA CYS A 228 4.43 5.53 5.63
C CYS A 228 5.02 4.43 4.75
N GLU A 229 6.21 3.97 5.10
CA GLU A 229 6.88 2.87 4.43
C GLU A 229 7.14 1.75 5.43
N ILE A 230 6.64 0.55 5.12
CA ILE A 230 6.81 -0.63 5.98
C ILE A 230 7.95 -1.46 5.42
N TYR A 231 8.92 -1.78 6.28
CA TYR A 231 10.05 -2.65 6.00
C TYR A 231 9.93 -3.96 6.79
N SER A 232 10.59 -5.00 6.28
CA SER A 232 10.96 -6.22 7.03
C SER A 232 12.40 -6.54 6.68
N GLY A 233 13.28 -6.50 7.67
CA GLY A 233 14.73 -6.45 7.45
C GLY A 233 15.13 -5.30 6.52
N GLN A 234 15.84 -5.61 5.43
CA GLN A 234 16.28 -4.60 4.44
C GLN A 234 15.30 -4.40 3.27
N ARG A 235 14.12 -5.02 3.31
CA ARG A 235 13.17 -5.01 2.19
C ARG A 235 11.98 -4.11 2.49
N SER A 236 11.75 -3.13 1.62
CA SER A 236 10.50 -2.37 1.60
C SER A 236 9.35 -3.27 1.15
N ILE A 237 8.30 -3.32 1.95
CA ILE A 237 7.10 -4.13 1.74
C ILE A 237 6.04 -3.30 1.04
N VAL A 238 5.81 -2.06 1.46
CA VAL A 238 4.73 -1.21 0.93
C VAL A 238 4.95 0.25 1.32
N ARG A 239 4.47 1.16 0.47
CA ARG A 239 4.44 2.61 0.71
C ARG A 239 3.02 3.12 0.54
N LEU A 240 2.45 3.64 1.62
CA LEU A 240 1.12 4.25 1.63
C LEU A 240 1.26 5.76 1.67
N TYR A 241 0.39 6.45 0.93
CA TYR A 241 0.44 7.90 0.77
C TYR A 241 -0.90 8.52 1.16
N TYR A 242 -0.85 9.49 2.07
CA TYR A 242 -2.02 10.19 2.60
C TYR A 242 -1.86 11.68 2.33
N TYR A 243 -2.74 12.27 1.53
CA TYR A 243 -2.75 13.71 1.33
C TYR A 243 -3.70 14.36 2.35
N LEU A 244 -3.12 15.04 3.33
CA LEU A 244 -3.84 15.73 4.39
C LEU A 244 -4.16 17.16 3.96
N THR A 245 -5.45 17.48 3.86
CA THR A 245 -5.95 18.85 3.67
C THR A 245 -6.51 19.36 4.98
N VAL A 246 -6.15 20.58 5.36
CA VAL A 246 -6.61 21.22 6.59
C VAL A 246 -7.58 22.34 6.26
N THR A 247 -8.81 22.24 6.73
CA THR A 247 -9.82 23.31 6.60
C THR A 247 -9.75 24.24 7.82
N PRO A 248 -9.61 25.57 7.62
CA PRO A 248 -9.63 26.52 8.72
C PRO A 248 -10.91 26.36 9.54
N GLN A 249 -10.77 26.38 10.86
CA GLN A 249 -11.94 26.40 11.73
C GLN A 249 -12.55 27.80 11.65
N VAL A 250 -13.72 27.93 11.03
CA VAL A 250 -14.50 29.17 11.10
C VAL A 250 -14.96 29.31 12.53
N VAL A 251 -14.39 30.28 13.25
CA VAL A 251 -14.89 30.64 14.58
C VAL A 251 -16.22 31.36 14.37
N GLU A 252 -17.32 30.61 14.36
CA GLU A 252 -18.66 31.17 14.59
C GLU A 252 -18.58 31.96 15.91
N GLY A 253 -18.66 33.28 15.80
CA GLY A 253 -18.43 34.20 16.90
C GLY A 253 -17.49 35.35 16.55
N HIS A 254 -16.49 35.18 15.67
CA HIS A 254 -15.70 36.34 15.21
C HIS A 254 -16.50 37.17 14.20
N ALA A 255 -17.26 36.55 13.30
CA ALA A 255 -18.18 37.29 12.44
C ALA A 255 -19.28 38.00 13.26
N GLU A 256 -19.84 37.34 14.28
CA GLU A 256 -20.85 37.95 15.15
C GLU A 256 -20.27 39.05 16.05
N LEU A 257 -19.06 38.88 16.58
CA LEU A 257 -18.39 39.92 17.37
C LEU A 257 -17.93 41.10 16.50
N GLN A 258 -17.50 40.84 15.26
CA GLN A 258 -17.20 41.87 14.28
C GLN A 258 -18.49 42.62 13.89
N ASP A 259 -19.59 41.90 13.66
CA ASP A 259 -20.92 42.47 13.40
C ASP A 259 -21.43 43.28 14.61
N ILE A 260 -21.25 42.79 15.84
CA ILE A 260 -21.64 43.51 17.07
C ILE A 260 -20.76 44.75 17.26
N PHE A 261 -19.45 44.65 17.00
CA PHE A 261 -18.52 45.78 17.06
C PHE A 261 -18.89 46.84 16.02
N ASP A 262 -19.12 46.45 14.77
CA ASP A 262 -19.55 47.33 13.68
C ASP A 262 -20.93 47.93 13.95
N LEU A 263 -21.89 47.15 14.47
CA LEU A 263 -23.21 47.65 14.89
C LEU A 263 -23.09 48.64 16.06
N SER A 264 -22.14 48.41 16.97
CA SER A 264 -21.86 49.30 18.10
C SER A 264 -21.17 50.60 17.66
N LEU A 265 -20.35 50.57 16.60
CA LEU A 265 -19.81 51.77 15.94
C LEU A 265 -20.91 52.59 15.24
N LEU A 266 -21.93 51.92 14.67
CA LEU A 266 -23.07 52.54 14.00
C LEU A 266 -24.15 53.04 14.98
N SER A 267 -24.23 52.45 16.19
CA SER A 267 -25.20 52.80 17.24
C SER A 267 -24.92 54.13 17.95
N LYS A 268 -23.85 54.84 17.58
CA LYS A 268 -23.70 56.25 17.97
C LYS A 268 -24.65 57.10 17.13
N GLY A 269 -25.91 57.17 17.58
CA GLY A 269 -26.90 58.12 17.06
C GLY A 269 -26.35 59.55 17.00
N PRO A 270 -26.97 60.43 16.21
CA PRO A 270 -26.44 61.75 15.91
C PRO A 270 -26.19 62.52 17.21
N ILE A 271 -24.91 62.73 17.52
CA ILE A 271 -24.50 63.67 18.54
C ILE A 271 -24.98 65.03 18.04
N LEU A 272 -25.99 65.58 18.70
CA LEU A 272 -26.38 66.98 18.55
C LEU A 272 -25.10 67.83 18.62
N PRO A 273 -24.84 68.77 17.69
CA PRO A 273 -23.61 69.54 17.74
C PRO A 273 -23.64 70.48 18.94
N GLU A 274 -23.04 70.05 20.06
CA GLU A 274 -22.52 70.98 21.06
C GLU A 274 -21.31 71.72 20.47
N PRO A 275 -21.12 73.00 20.82
CA PRO A 275 -20.25 73.91 20.10
C PRO A 275 -18.79 73.48 20.20
N VAL A 276 -18.18 73.33 19.02
CA VAL A 276 -16.75 73.27 18.69
C VAL A 276 -15.82 73.40 19.90
N GLY A 277 -15.51 72.26 20.50
CA GLY A 277 -14.34 72.06 21.36
C GLY A 277 -13.37 71.14 20.63
N SER A 278 -12.25 71.70 20.20
CA SER A 278 -11.18 71.09 19.40
C SER A 278 -10.73 69.71 19.91
N PRO A 279 -10.30 68.77 19.03
CA PRO A 279 -9.80 67.47 19.45
C PRO A 279 -8.50 67.61 20.27
N PRO A 280 -8.27 66.79 21.30
CA PRO A 280 -7.00 66.79 22.02
C PRO A 280 -5.91 66.23 21.10
N SER A 281 -5.13 67.14 20.52
CA SER A 281 -3.84 66.82 19.92
C SER A 281 -2.94 66.21 21.00
N LEU A 282 -2.55 64.94 20.82
CA LEU A 282 -1.48 64.25 21.55
C LEU A 282 -0.09 64.81 21.16
N LEU A 283 0.04 66.13 21.17
CA LEU A 283 1.31 66.83 21.03
C LEU A 283 1.80 67.19 22.44
N PRO A 284 3.00 66.76 22.87
CA PRO A 284 3.55 67.21 24.14
C PRO A 284 3.60 68.74 24.15
N SER A 285 3.12 69.34 25.23
CA SER A 285 3.06 70.80 25.39
C SER A 285 4.41 71.41 24.98
N PRO A 286 4.42 72.46 24.14
CA PRO A 286 5.67 73.11 23.70
C PRO A 286 6.50 73.58 24.90
N LEU A 287 5.86 73.85 26.04
CA LEU A 287 6.52 74.18 27.29
C LEU A 287 7.39 73.02 27.83
N LEU A 288 6.88 71.79 27.80
CA LEU A 288 7.63 70.58 28.22
C LEU A 288 8.79 70.27 27.26
N LEU A 289 8.60 70.52 25.96
CA LEU A 289 9.66 70.34 24.97
C LEU A 289 10.79 71.36 25.19
N THR A 290 10.43 72.63 25.47
CA THR A 290 11.42 73.66 25.76
C THR A 290 12.18 73.42 27.06
N THR A 291 11.51 72.96 28.13
CA THR A 291 12.19 72.66 29.40
C THR A 291 13.10 71.44 29.29
N CYS A 292 12.72 70.43 28.50
CA CYS A 292 13.56 69.26 28.27
C CYS A 292 14.80 69.64 27.44
N LEU A 293 14.62 70.41 26.36
CA LEU A 293 15.73 70.87 25.52
C LEU A 293 16.70 71.79 26.28
N THR A 294 16.19 72.72 27.10
CA THR A 294 17.07 73.61 27.89
C THR A 294 17.83 72.84 28.96
N SER A 295 17.21 71.86 29.63
CA SER A 295 17.88 71.01 30.60
C SER A 295 18.99 70.18 29.95
N LEU A 296 18.73 69.61 28.76
CA LEU A 296 19.70 68.82 28.01
C LEU A 296 20.89 69.67 27.55
N LEU A 297 20.64 70.88 27.06
CA LEU A 297 21.67 71.84 26.66
C LEU A 297 22.52 72.29 27.85
N LEU A 298 21.91 72.52 29.02
CA LEU A 298 22.63 72.90 30.23
C LEU A 298 23.55 71.78 30.71
N LEU A 299 23.08 70.53 30.66
CA LEU A 299 23.89 69.33 30.95
C LEU A 299 25.07 69.18 29.98
N LEU A 300 24.84 69.49 28.70
CA LEU A 300 25.88 69.46 27.66
C LEU A 300 26.95 70.54 27.91
N PHE A 301 26.55 71.76 28.30
CA PHE A 301 27.49 72.82 28.65
C PHE A 301 28.26 72.54 29.94
N LEU A 302 27.61 71.96 30.96
CA LEU A 302 28.28 71.58 32.20
C LEU A 302 29.28 70.44 31.98
N SER A 303 28.95 69.45 31.15
CA SER A 303 29.87 68.36 30.81
C SER A 303 31.04 68.84 29.95
N LEU A 304 30.80 69.69 28.95
CA LEU A 304 31.87 70.33 28.17
C LEU A 304 32.75 71.24 29.02
N GLY A 305 32.16 72.00 29.94
CA GLY A 305 32.89 72.84 30.89
C GLY A 305 33.76 72.02 31.83
N ALA A 306 33.24 70.94 32.41
CA ALA A 306 34.01 70.01 33.23
C ALA A 306 35.16 69.35 32.44
N LEU A 307 34.90 68.94 31.18
CA LEU A 307 35.92 68.38 30.32
C LEU A 307 37.01 69.40 29.96
N TYR A 308 36.63 70.66 29.73
CA TYR A 308 37.57 71.75 29.47
C TYR A 308 38.44 72.07 30.70
N TRP A 309 37.86 72.10 31.90
CA TRP A 309 38.60 72.26 33.15
C TRP A 309 39.57 71.10 33.43
N LEU A 310 39.20 69.87 33.06
CA LEU A 310 40.07 68.68 33.20
C LEU A 310 41.19 68.58 32.14
N THR A 311 41.13 69.38 31.07
CA THR A 311 42.10 69.36 29.98
C THR A 311 43.05 70.56 29.95
N MET A 312 42.92 71.48 30.90
CA MET A 312 43.90 72.54 31.12
C MET A 312 45.05 72.01 32.02
N PRO A 313 46.28 71.91 31.50
CA PRO A 313 47.45 71.70 32.34
C PRO A 313 47.77 73.00 33.10
N GLU A 314 48.24 72.88 34.34
CA GLU A 314 48.71 74.03 35.17
C GLU A 314 49.69 74.96 34.42
#